data_AF-A0A7X3LH67-F1
#
_entry.id   AF-A0A7X3LH67-F1
#
_cell.length_a   1.000
_cell.length_b   1.000
_cell.length_c   1.000
_cell.angle_alpha   90.00
_cell.angle_beta   90.00
_cell.angle_gamma   90.00
#
_symmetry.space_group_name_H-M   'P 1'
#
loop_
_entity.id
_entity.type
_entity.pdbx_description
1 polymer ?
#
loop_
_entity_poly.entity_id
_entity_poly.type
_entity_poly.pdbx_seq_one_letter_code
_entity_poly.pdbx_strand_id
1 'polypeptide(L)'
;MKVKSRVIEQYKELCPFSYAKCESITDVEYKIKRAVQLGTRTATIDGEKYIQYYYNCFVVKGNKVIHMRKNKDKYIDVRESVKATYDRLEGKILV
;
A
#
# COMPACT_ATOMS: atom_id res chain seq x y z
N MET A 1 -3.60 -11.40 0.43
CA MET A 1 -3.55 -10.52 1.63
C MET A 1 -4.88 -9.82 1.84
N LYS A 2 -5.38 -9.75 3.08
CA LYS A 2 -6.64 -9.04 3.42
C LYS A 2 -6.32 -7.61 3.90
N VAL A 3 -7.14 -6.63 3.52
CA VAL A 3 -7.03 -5.24 3.99
C VAL A 3 -8.18 -4.98 4.96
N LYS A 4 -7.91 -4.51 6.18
CA LYS A 4 -8.99 -4.15 7.11
C LYS A 4 -9.69 -2.87 6.63
N SER A 5 -11.00 -2.78 6.83
CA SER A 5 -11.82 -1.61 6.43
C SER A 5 -11.26 -0.29 6.98
N ARG A 6 -10.75 -0.29 8.23
CA ARG A 6 -10.07 0.88 8.81
C ARG A 6 -8.91 1.39 7.95
N VAL A 7 -8.15 0.50 7.31
CA VAL A 7 -7.01 0.89 6.46
C VAL A 7 -7.50 1.54 5.17
N ILE A 8 -8.68 1.17 4.68
CA ILE A 8 -9.31 1.78 3.50
C ILE A 8 -9.70 3.23 3.83
N GLU A 9 -10.32 3.47 4.99
CA GLU A 9 -10.60 4.83 5.47
C GLU A 9 -9.33 5.65 5.69
N GLN A 10 -8.31 5.06 6.33
CA GLN A 10 -7.00 5.72 6.48
C GLN A 10 -6.36 6.06 5.13
N TYR A 11 -6.53 5.20 4.12
CA TYR A 11 -6.03 5.49 2.78
C TYR A 11 -6.75 6.69 2.15
N LYS A 12 -8.07 6.77 2.31
CA LYS A 12 -8.89 7.91 1.86
C LYS A 12 -8.42 9.22 2.50
N GLU A 13 -8.17 9.22 3.80
CA GLU A 13 -7.70 10.38 4.55
C GLU A 13 -6.25 10.79 4.20
N LEU A 14 -5.35 9.81 4.13
CA LEU A 14 -3.91 10.07 3.98
C LEU A 14 -3.46 10.24 2.52
N CYS A 15 -4.24 9.72 1.56
CA CYS A 15 -3.93 9.73 0.13
C CYS A 15 -5.14 10.17 -0.71
N PRO A 16 -5.75 11.35 -0.44
CA PRO A 16 -7.03 11.74 -1.04
C PRO A 16 -6.97 11.80 -2.57
N PHE A 17 -5.89 12.34 -3.15
CA PHE A 17 -5.72 12.38 -4.61
C PHE A 17 -5.61 11.00 -5.26
N SER A 18 -4.99 10.03 -4.59
CA SER A 18 -4.92 8.67 -5.13
C SER A 18 -6.24 7.93 -4.95
N TYR A 19 -6.98 8.22 -3.88
CA TYR A 19 -8.29 7.64 -3.61
C TYR A 19 -9.33 8.15 -4.61
N ALA A 20 -9.31 9.45 -4.94
CA ALA A 20 -10.20 10.04 -5.94
C ALA A 20 -10.07 9.41 -7.34
N LYS A 21 -8.96 8.72 -7.62
CA LYS A 21 -8.72 7.95 -8.85
C LYS A 21 -9.08 6.47 -8.73
N CYS A 22 -9.86 6.08 -7.72
CA CYS A 22 -10.36 4.71 -7.55
C CYS A 22 -11.85 4.71 -7.84
N GLU A 23 -12.30 3.78 -8.68
CA GLU A 23 -13.73 3.64 -9.03
C GLU A 23 -14.45 2.71 -8.05
N SER A 24 -13.69 1.89 -7.33
CA SER A 24 -14.22 0.91 -6.39
C SER A 24 -13.34 0.76 -5.15
N ILE A 25 -13.91 0.18 -4.08
CA ILE A 25 -13.16 -0.26 -2.90
C ILE A 25 -12.07 -1.26 -3.31
N THR A 26 -12.34 -2.11 -4.29
CA THR A 26 -11.41 -3.10 -4.82
C THR A 26 -10.14 -2.46 -5.40
N ASP A 27 -10.26 -1.29 -6.02
CA ASP A 27 -9.09 -0.54 -6.52
C ASP A 27 -8.25 0.05 -5.38
N VAL A 28 -8.90 0.51 -4.32
CA VAL A 28 -8.21 0.99 -3.12
C VAL A 28 -7.44 -0.17 -2.48
N GLU A 29 -8.10 -1.31 -2.28
CA GLU A 29 -7.44 -2.51 -1.77
C GLU A 29 -6.27 -2.95 -2.66
N TYR A 30 -6.44 -2.91 -3.98
CA TYR A 30 -5.40 -3.24 -4.92
C TYR A 30 -4.18 -2.33 -4.75
N LYS A 31 -4.38 -1.00 -4.68
CA LYS A 31 -3.27 -0.04 -4.47
C LYS A 31 -2.57 -0.28 -3.14
N ILE A 32 -3.30 -0.59 -2.07
CA ILE A 32 -2.72 -0.94 -0.76
C ILE A 32 -1.91 -2.23 -0.87
N LYS A 33 -2.46 -3.28 -1.49
CA LYS A 33 -1.78 -4.58 -1.66
C LYS A 33 -0.50 -4.43 -2.46
N ARG A 34 -0.54 -3.71 -3.60
CA ARG A 34 0.64 -3.37 -4.40
C ARG A 34 1.69 -2.62 -3.58
N ALA A 35 1.27 -1.60 -2.82
CA ALA A 35 2.19 -0.82 -2.01
C ALA A 35 2.88 -1.67 -0.93
N VAL A 36 2.17 -2.60 -0.32
CA VAL A 36 2.74 -3.54 0.64
C VAL A 36 3.64 -4.58 -0.03
N GLN A 37 3.31 -5.03 -1.23
CA GLN A 37 4.09 -6.03 -1.96
C GLN A 37 5.41 -5.46 -2.51
N LEU A 38 5.36 -4.23 -3.03
CA LEU A 38 6.52 -3.56 -3.62
C LEU A 38 7.29 -2.70 -2.61
N GLY A 39 6.71 -2.44 -1.45
CA GLY A 39 7.33 -1.65 -0.41
C GLY A 39 8.51 -2.37 0.26
N THR A 40 9.35 -1.59 0.93
CA THR A 40 10.49 -2.11 1.68
C THR A 40 10.12 -2.35 3.13
N ARG A 41 10.41 -3.55 3.66
CA ARG A 41 10.27 -3.82 5.10
C ARG A 41 11.31 -3.01 5.88
N THR A 42 10.84 -2.17 6.81
CA THR A 42 11.68 -1.27 7.61
C THR A 42 11.86 -1.75 9.04
N ALA A 43 10.89 -2.48 9.59
CA ALA A 43 10.97 -3.03 10.94
C ALA A 43 10.08 -4.28 11.08
N THR A 44 10.32 -5.06 12.14
CA THR A 44 9.41 -6.09 12.64
C THR A 44 9.38 -5.98 14.15
N ILE A 45 8.21 -5.71 14.73
CA ILE A 45 7.99 -5.50 16.16
C ILE A 45 6.75 -6.30 16.55
N ASP A 46 6.84 -7.19 17.55
CA ASP A 46 5.72 -8.00 18.05
C ASP A 46 4.91 -8.74 16.97
N GLY A 47 5.63 -9.25 15.95
CA GLY A 47 5.04 -9.94 14.80
C GLY A 47 4.37 -9.02 13.77
N GLU A 48 4.46 -7.71 13.94
CA GLU A 48 3.99 -6.69 13.01
C GLU A 48 5.13 -6.23 12.11
N LYS A 49 4.93 -6.36 10.80
CA LYS A 49 5.87 -5.92 9.77
C LYS A 49 5.51 -4.50 9.34
N TYR A 50 6.49 -3.62 9.40
CA TYR A 50 6.35 -2.23 8.95
C TYR A 50 6.90 -2.12 7.53
N ILE A 51 6.03 -1.84 6.57
CA ILE A 51 6.36 -1.77 5.15
C ILE A 51 6.25 -0.34 4.66
N GLN A 52 7.35 0.21 4.14
CA GLN A 52 7.43 1.57 3.63
C GLN A 52 7.35 1.58 2.11
N TYR A 53 6.48 2.44 1.57
CA TYR A 53 6.27 2.66 0.14
C TYR A 53 6.08 4.16 -0.08
N TYR A 54 7.04 4.83 -0.74
CA TYR A 54 7.17 6.29 -0.71
C TYR A 54 7.13 6.81 0.73
N TYR A 55 6.20 7.71 1.07
CA TYR A 55 5.94 8.20 2.42
C TYR A 55 4.84 7.41 3.17
N ASN A 56 4.29 6.34 2.58
CA ASN A 56 3.27 5.52 3.21
C ASN A 56 3.93 4.38 3.99
N CYS A 57 3.57 4.24 5.26
CA CYS A 57 3.96 3.11 6.10
C CYS A 57 2.74 2.26 6.41
N PHE A 58 2.80 0.99 6.05
CA PHE A 58 1.76 0.00 6.29
C PHE A 58 2.21 -0.96 7.39
N VAL A 59 1.29 -1.31 8.29
CA VAL A 59 1.52 -2.31 9.33
C VAL A 59 0.80 -3.59 8.94
N VAL A 60 1.56 -4.66 8.82
CA VAL A 60 1.09 -5.98 8.40
C VAL A 60 1.27 -6.99 9.51
N LYS A 61 0.20 -7.65 9.94
CA LYS A 61 0.24 -8.72 10.94
C LYS A 61 -0.33 -10.00 10.35
N GLY A 62 0.50 -11.03 10.28
CA GLY A 62 0.20 -12.24 9.50
C GLY A 62 -0.02 -11.89 8.02
N ASN A 63 -1.21 -12.20 7.48
CA ASN A 63 -1.60 -11.90 6.09
C ASN A 63 -2.62 -10.74 5.98
N LYS A 64 -2.62 -9.83 6.97
CA LYS A 64 -3.58 -8.73 7.07
C LYS A 64 -2.85 -7.38 7.18
N VAL A 65 -3.27 -6.41 6.38
CA VAL A 65 -2.90 -4.99 6.59
C VAL A 65 -3.84 -4.43 7.64
N ILE A 66 -3.28 -4.00 8.77
CA ILE A 66 -4.08 -3.62 9.96
C ILE A 66 -4.06 -2.12 10.25
N HIS A 67 -3.07 -1.40 9.75
CA HIS A 67 -2.93 0.04 9.96
C HIS A 67 -2.11 0.67 8.82
N MET A 68 -2.36 1.94 8.55
CA MET A 68 -1.57 2.79 7.66
C MET A 68 -1.32 4.14 8.32
N ARG A 69 -0.13 4.68 8.10
CA ARG A 69 0.24 6.07 8.46
C ARG A 69 1.16 6.68 7.40
N LYS A 70 1.29 8.00 7.42
CA LYS A 70 2.38 8.68 6.72
C LYS A 70 3.63 8.65 7.60
N ASN A 71 4.76 8.34 7.01
CA ASN A 71 6.07 8.49 7.60
C ASN A 71 6.87 9.40 6.67
N LYS A 72 6.97 10.69 7.03
CA LYS A 72 7.67 11.71 6.23
C LYS A 72 9.18 11.70 6.45
N ASP A 73 9.64 11.06 7.52
CA ASP A 73 11.07 10.97 7.86
C ASP A 73 11.80 9.95 6.98
N LYS A 74 11.05 9.08 6.29
CA LYS A 74 11.61 8.05 5.42
C LYS A 74 10.85 7.98 4.09
N TYR A 75 11.57 8.20 3.01
CA TYR A 75 11.07 8.01 1.65
C TYR A 75 11.72 6.76 1.02
N ILE A 76 10.88 5.86 0.50
CA ILE A 76 11.35 4.73 -0.32
C ILE A 76 10.81 4.94 -1.73
N ASP A 77 11.69 5.27 -2.67
CA ASP A 77 11.30 5.34 -4.06
C ASP A 77 11.02 3.95 -4.61
N VAL A 78 9.92 3.83 -5.35
CA VAL A 78 9.56 2.63 -6.10
C VAL A 78 9.42 3.06 -7.55
N ARG A 79 10.34 2.58 -8.38
CA ARG A 79 10.40 2.92 -9.80
C ARG A 79 9.08 2.58 -10.49
N GLU A 80 8.62 3.47 -11.37
CA GLU A 80 7.40 3.24 -12.15
C GLU A 80 7.46 1.96 -12.98
N SER A 81 8.63 1.58 -13.48
CA SER A 81 8.82 0.31 -14.19
C SER A 81 8.46 -0.91 -13.33
N VAL A 82 8.77 -0.89 -12.03
CA VAL A 82 8.46 -1.98 -11.10
C VAL A 82 6.95 -2.05 -10.85
N LYS A 83 6.30 -0.90 -10.73
CA LYS A 83 4.84 -0.82 -10.62
C LYS A 83 4.16 -1.36 -11.86
N ALA A 84 4.61 -0.94 -13.05
CA ALA A 84 4.07 -1.42 -14.32
C ALA A 84 4.23 -2.92 -14.49
N THR A 85 5.38 -3.51 -14.09
CA THR A 85 5.57 -4.97 -14.11
C THR A 85 4.58 -5.67 -13.17
N TYR A 86 4.40 -5.17 -11.94
CA TYR A 86 3.42 -5.71 -11.01
C TYR A 86 1.99 -5.62 -11.56
N ASP A 87 1.63 -4.48 -12.12
CA ASP A 87 0.32 -4.22 -12.69
C ASP A 87 -0.01 -5.19 -13.84
N ARG A 88 0.98 -5.45 -14.71
CA ARG A 88 0.87 -6.47 -15.78
C ARG A 88 0.69 -7.88 -15.23
N LEU A 89 1.43 -8.27 -14.20
CA LEU A 89 1.34 -9.61 -13.60
C LEU A 89 -0.03 -9.87 -12.95
N GLU A 90 -0.65 -8.84 -12.39
CA GLU A 90 -1.97 -8.91 -11.77
C GLU A 90 -3.13 -8.69 -12.78
N GLY A 91 -2.83 -8.61 -14.09
CA GLY A 91 -3.84 -8.40 -15.14
C GLY A 91 -4.49 -7.02 -15.15
N LYS A 92 -3.95 -6.07 -14.36
CA LYS A 92 -4.36 -4.66 -14.35
C LYS A 92 -3.51 -3.93 -15.40
N ILE A 93 -3.88 -4.06 -16.67
CA ILE A 93 -3.26 -3.23 -17.72
C ILE A 93 -3.81 -1.81 -17.55
N LEU A 94 -3.07 -0.98 -16.80
CA LEU A 94 -3.21 0.47 -16.87
C LEU A 94 -2.51 0.91 -18.17
N VAL A 95 -3.30 1.10 -19.23
CA VAL A 95 -2.88 1.83 -20.43
C VAL A 95 -2.87 3.32 -20.11
#